data_AF-A0A4Y7PLN7-F1
#
_entry.id   AF-A0A4Y7PLN7-F1
#
_cell.length_a   1.000
_cell.length_b   1.000
_cell.length_c   1.000
_cell.angle_alpha   90.00
_cell.angle_beta   90.00
_cell.angle_gamma   90.00
#
_symmetry.space_group_name_H-M   'P 1'
#
loop_
_entity.id
_entity.type
_entity.pdbx_description
1 polymer ?
#
loop_
_entity_poly.entity_id
_entity_poly.type
_entity_poly.pdbx_seq_one_letter_code
_entity_poly.pdbx_strand_id
1 'polypeptide(L)'
;MSVLDLRSIAIGYNESIILPPNLLPHLTEVSCDDKTLVAILSSPVAHPRPITKIGGFSLMIFDCLKYFSSPNPRDLDIGGIEAIEKVSIPTKSRFMWMATLFPHLTSIHISFPTSKWLTDSEANRQWVEMLSNFPHLRVFHGHSFFRDPVNDDARSDNQDALTQLARIVPPVEEVAYPASKRMWERVLHLSREGRTITANLAITYEPSKYKILVSVSK
;
A
#
# COMPACT_ATOMS: atom_id res chain seq x y z
N MET A 1 3.26 17.02 32.56
CA MET A 1 3.65 15.80 31.82
C MET A 1 4.57 16.23 30.68
N SER A 2 5.74 15.63 30.54
CA SER A 2 6.65 15.92 29.44
C SER A 2 6.03 15.45 28.12
N VAL A 3 5.93 16.35 27.14
CA VAL A 3 5.54 16.01 25.76
C VAL A 3 6.60 15.08 25.19
N LEU A 4 6.19 13.93 24.64
CA LEU A 4 7.11 13.02 23.97
C LEU A 4 7.29 13.51 22.52
N ASP A 5 8.54 13.79 22.11
CA ASP A 5 8.89 14.07 20.71
C ASP A 5 9.05 12.77 19.92
N LEU A 6 7.99 11.95 19.94
CA LEU A 6 7.96 10.66 19.26
C LEU A 6 7.24 10.82 17.93
N ARG A 7 7.95 10.53 16.84
CA ARG A 7 7.45 10.70 15.45
C ARG A 7 6.88 9.42 14.85
N SER A 8 7.32 8.26 15.30
CA SER A 8 6.89 6.95 14.77
C SER A 8 6.60 5.98 15.91
N ILE A 9 5.51 5.23 15.79
CA ILE A 9 5.09 4.20 16.75
C ILE A 9 4.74 2.92 16.00
N ALA A 10 5.29 1.79 16.47
CA ALA A 10 4.87 0.47 16.06
C ALA A 10 4.50 -0.38 17.28
N ILE A 11 3.25 -0.87 17.35
CA ILE A 11 2.74 -1.64 18.49
C ILE A 11 2.16 -2.97 18.00
N GLY A 12 2.66 -4.07 18.56
CA GLY A 12 2.35 -5.42 18.08
C GLY A 12 1.11 -6.10 18.68
N TYR A 13 0.56 -5.64 19.82
CA TYR A 13 -0.52 -6.36 20.53
C TYR A 13 -1.45 -5.48 21.40
N ASN A 14 -2.73 -5.40 21.00
CA ASN A 14 -4.02 -5.74 21.65
C ASN A 14 -4.36 -5.31 23.10
N GLU A 15 -3.60 -4.42 23.73
CA GLU A 15 -4.09 -3.72 24.92
C GLU A 15 -4.69 -2.38 24.52
N SER A 16 -5.92 -2.12 24.96
CA SER A 16 -6.57 -0.82 24.76
C SER A 16 -5.77 0.27 25.48
N ILE A 17 -4.94 0.98 24.72
CA ILE A 17 -4.12 2.07 25.24
C ILE A 17 -5.01 3.28 25.45
N ILE A 18 -5.07 3.78 26.68
CA ILE A 18 -5.67 5.08 26.97
C ILE A 18 -4.56 6.11 26.92
N LEU A 19 -4.57 6.93 25.87
CA LEU A 19 -3.59 8.00 25.70
C LEU A 19 -4.10 9.29 26.34
N PRO A 20 -3.36 9.88 27.29
CA PRO A 20 -3.61 11.24 27.78
C PRO A 20 -3.70 12.24 26.63
N PRO A 21 -4.51 13.30 26.77
CA PRO A 21 -4.55 14.38 25.79
C PRO A 21 -3.14 14.94 25.51
N ASN A 22 -2.84 15.25 24.25
CA ASN A 22 -1.57 15.84 23.81
C ASN A 22 -0.29 15.01 24.09
N LEU A 23 -0.38 13.70 24.37
CA LEU A 23 0.82 12.88 24.67
C LEU A 23 1.76 12.72 23.44
N LEU A 24 1.23 12.88 22.22
CA LEU A 24 1.93 12.62 20.96
C LEU A 24 1.57 13.65 19.86
N PRO A 25 1.95 14.93 20.00
CA PRO A 25 1.53 15.99 19.07
C PRO A 25 2.31 15.98 17.75
N HIS A 26 3.51 15.37 17.72
CA HIS A 26 4.40 15.36 16.56
C HIS A 26 4.44 14.00 15.84
N LEU A 27 3.49 13.12 16.14
CA LEU A 27 3.41 11.79 15.55
C LEU A 27 3.10 11.91 14.05
N THR A 28 3.97 11.33 13.22
CA THR A 28 3.85 11.30 11.76
C THR A 28 3.53 9.91 11.23
N GLU A 29 3.90 8.85 11.96
CA GLU A 29 3.74 7.47 11.53
C GLU A 29 3.18 6.56 12.63
N VAL A 30 2.24 5.70 12.28
CA VAL A 30 1.61 4.76 13.23
C VAL A 30 1.40 3.39 12.59
N SER A 31 1.96 2.33 13.17
CA SER A 31 1.71 0.95 12.75
C SER A 31 1.23 0.10 13.93
N CYS A 32 -0.06 -0.22 14.00
CA CYS A 32 -0.63 -1.01 15.10
C CYS A 32 -1.95 -1.68 14.69
N ASP A 33 -2.50 -2.52 15.55
CA ASP A 33 -3.82 -3.11 15.34
C ASP A 33 -4.94 -2.04 15.31
N ASP A 34 -6.13 -2.48 14.84
CA ASP A 34 -7.29 -1.61 14.64
C ASP A 34 -7.72 -0.82 15.90
N LYS A 35 -7.75 -1.48 17.06
CA LYS A 35 -8.22 -0.85 18.31
C LYS A 35 -7.23 0.22 18.77
N THR A 36 -5.94 -0.12 18.72
CA THR A 36 -4.87 0.79 19.10
C THR A 36 -4.81 1.99 18.15
N LEU A 37 -5.01 1.77 16.85
CA LEU A 37 -5.02 2.83 15.86
C LEU A 37 -6.17 3.81 16.14
N VAL A 38 -7.39 3.30 16.35
CA VAL A 38 -8.54 4.14 16.70
C VAL A 38 -8.30 4.89 18.01
N ALA A 39 -7.70 4.27 19.02
CA ALA A 39 -7.41 4.94 20.30
C ALA A 39 -6.39 6.09 20.14
N ILE A 40 -5.34 5.89 19.33
CA ILE A 40 -4.36 6.94 19.00
C ILE A 40 -5.05 8.09 18.27
N LEU A 41 -5.76 7.77 17.19
CA LEU A 41 -6.38 8.77 16.33
C LEU A 41 -7.54 9.51 17.04
N SER A 42 -8.23 8.87 17.98
CA SER A 42 -9.31 9.48 18.77
C SER A 42 -8.81 10.25 20.00
N SER A 43 -7.53 10.12 20.38
CA SER A 43 -6.98 10.79 21.56
C SER A 43 -6.91 12.31 21.32
N PRO A 44 -7.54 13.14 22.18
CA PRO A 44 -7.63 14.58 21.97
C PRO A 44 -6.26 15.25 21.84
N VAL A 45 -6.14 16.12 20.84
CA VAL A 45 -4.96 16.96 20.61
C VAL A 45 -5.37 18.40 20.38
N ALA A 46 -4.54 19.34 20.82
CA ALA A 46 -4.78 20.76 20.62
C ALA A 46 -4.77 21.13 19.13
N HIS A 47 -3.94 20.42 18.33
CA HIS A 47 -3.78 20.60 16.89
C HIS A 47 -3.80 19.23 16.20
N PRO A 48 -4.35 19.10 14.98
CA PRO A 48 -4.28 17.86 14.22
C PRO A 48 -2.83 17.36 14.09
N ARG A 49 -2.64 16.05 14.26
CA ARG A 49 -1.31 15.44 14.12
C ARG A 49 -0.92 15.39 12.64
N PRO A 50 0.36 15.63 12.29
CA PRO A 50 0.84 15.55 10.90
C PRO A 50 1.08 14.09 10.47
N ILE A 51 0.10 13.22 10.65
CA ILE A 51 0.22 11.79 10.31
C ILE A 51 0.19 11.62 8.79
N THR A 52 1.29 11.13 8.24
CA THR A 52 1.44 10.85 6.82
C THR A 52 1.43 9.35 6.49
N LYS A 53 1.63 8.50 7.50
CA LYS A 53 1.71 7.05 7.32
C LYS A 53 0.96 6.28 8.42
N ILE A 54 0.13 5.33 8.00
CA ILE A 54 -0.57 4.40 8.92
C ILE A 54 -0.37 2.95 8.50
N GLY A 55 -0.48 1.99 9.43
CA GLY A 55 -0.35 0.60 9.08
C GLY A 55 -0.70 -0.40 10.19
N GLY A 56 -0.61 -1.69 9.85
CA GLY A 56 -0.85 -2.80 10.80
C GLY A 56 -2.32 -3.09 11.12
N PHE A 57 -3.26 -2.42 10.45
CA PHE A 57 -4.70 -2.49 10.71
C PHE A 57 -5.45 -3.30 9.64
N SER A 58 -6.73 -3.60 9.87
CA SER A 58 -7.57 -4.42 9.02
C SER A 58 -8.88 -3.71 8.65
N LEU A 59 -9.13 -3.55 7.35
CA LEU A 59 -10.43 -3.10 6.83
C LEU A 59 -11.53 -4.18 6.94
N MET A 60 -11.26 -5.30 7.62
CA MET A 60 -12.30 -6.24 8.06
C MET A 60 -13.10 -5.69 9.23
N ILE A 61 -12.47 -4.93 10.13
CA ILE A 61 -13.06 -4.54 11.40
C ILE A 61 -13.77 -3.18 11.24
N PHE A 62 -15.00 -3.11 11.74
CA PHE A 62 -15.87 -1.94 11.60
C PHE A 62 -15.34 -0.68 12.26
N ASP A 63 -14.40 -0.77 13.21
CA ASP A 63 -13.96 0.36 14.03
C ASP A 63 -13.13 1.37 13.23
N CYS A 64 -12.07 0.93 12.54
CA CYS A 64 -11.30 1.76 11.62
C CYS A 64 -12.20 2.33 10.51
N LEU A 65 -13.08 1.49 9.98
CA LEU A 65 -14.05 1.88 8.95
C LEU A 65 -14.93 3.04 9.42
N LYS A 66 -15.54 2.89 10.59
CA LYS A 66 -16.44 3.88 11.19
C LYS A 66 -15.69 5.16 11.54
N TYR A 67 -14.45 5.04 12.02
CA TYR A 67 -13.61 6.17 12.34
C TYR A 67 -13.30 7.01 11.08
N PHE A 68 -12.79 6.39 10.02
CA PHE A 68 -12.47 7.11 8.77
C PHE A 68 -13.70 7.58 8.00
N SER A 69 -14.86 6.94 8.18
CA SER A 69 -16.13 7.38 7.59
C SER A 69 -16.80 8.51 8.36
N SER A 70 -16.31 8.87 9.55
CA SER A 70 -16.95 9.88 10.38
C SER A 70 -16.92 11.23 9.66
N PRO A 71 -18.05 11.97 9.59
CA PRO A 71 -18.10 13.28 8.93
C PRO A 71 -17.27 14.35 9.65
N ASN A 72 -16.76 14.05 10.84
CA ASN A 72 -15.87 14.91 11.62
C ASN A 72 -14.80 14.04 12.30
N PRO A 73 -13.77 13.56 11.59
CA PRO A 73 -12.57 13.06 12.23
C PRO A 73 -11.81 14.31 12.70
N ARG A 74 -12.27 14.94 13.78
CA ARG A 74 -11.93 16.34 14.14
C ARG A 74 -10.42 16.61 14.27
N ASP A 75 -9.61 15.55 14.38
CA ASP A 75 -8.21 15.63 14.76
C ASP A 75 -7.26 14.89 13.80
N LEU A 76 -7.76 14.36 12.67
CA LEU A 76 -6.95 13.68 11.66
C LEU A 76 -7.11 14.35 10.29
N ASP A 77 -6.00 14.86 9.76
CA ASP A 77 -5.91 15.24 8.35
C ASP A 77 -5.78 13.98 7.49
N ILE A 78 -6.92 13.39 7.13
CA ILE A 78 -6.97 12.21 6.25
C ILE A 78 -6.33 12.53 4.88
N GLY A 79 -6.40 13.78 4.42
CA GLY A 79 -5.76 14.23 3.18
C GLY A 79 -4.23 14.21 3.27
N GLY A 80 -3.67 14.35 4.47
CA GLY A 80 -2.23 14.25 4.72
C GLY A 80 -1.67 12.83 4.70
N ILE A 81 -2.51 11.79 4.65
CA ILE A 81 -2.05 10.39 4.64
C ILE A 81 -1.63 9.98 3.22
N GLU A 82 -0.34 9.69 3.08
CA GLU A 82 0.30 9.34 1.82
C GLU A 82 0.69 7.86 1.74
N ALA A 83 0.84 7.18 2.87
CA ALA A 83 1.30 5.79 2.90
C ALA A 83 0.46 4.90 3.83
N ILE A 84 0.08 3.72 3.33
CA ILE A 84 -0.58 2.67 4.11
C ILE A 84 0.23 1.39 4.02
N GLU A 85 0.60 0.82 5.17
CA GLU A 85 1.37 -0.42 5.21
C GLU A 85 0.73 -1.55 6.03
N LYS A 86 1.09 -2.78 5.70
CA LYS A 86 0.65 -4.00 6.41
C LYS A 86 -0.87 -4.10 6.57
N VAL A 87 -1.64 -3.52 5.64
CA VAL A 87 -3.10 -3.47 5.73
C VAL A 87 -3.71 -4.79 5.26
N SER A 88 -4.73 -5.25 5.98
CA SER A 88 -5.55 -6.39 5.57
C SER A 88 -6.83 -5.91 4.89
N ILE A 89 -7.09 -6.38 3.67
CA ILE A 89 -8.20 -5.91 2.82
C ILE A 89 -9.02 -7.11 2.34
N PRO A 90 -10.21 -7.37 2.92
CA PRO A 90 -10.96 -8.60 2.67
C PRO A 90 -11.71 -8.61 1.34
N THR A 91 -12.01 -7.45 0.74
CA THR A 91 -12.87 -7.36 -0.46
C THR A 91 -12.41 -6.28 -1.42
N LYS A 92 -12.76 -6.45 -2.71
CA LYS A 92 -12.60 -5.45 -3.77
C LYS A 92 -13.17 -4.09 -3.38
N SER A 93 -14.39 -4.08 -2.83
CA SER A 93 -15.09 -2.86 -2.45
C SER A 93 -14.34 -2.09 -1.37
N ARG A 94 -13.70 -2.78 -0.42
CA ARG A 94 -12.88 -2.14 0.63
C ARG A 94 -11.61 -1.54 0.05
N PHE A 95 -10.98 -2.20 -0.92
CA PHE A 95 -9.82 -1.65 -1.62
C PHE A 95 -10.18 -0.36 -2.36
N MET A 96 -11.25 -0.38 -3.15
CA MET A 96 -11.74 0.79 -3.88
C MET A 96 -12.09 1.95 -2.96
N TRP A 97 -12.65 1.64 -1.80
CA TRP A 97 -12.99 2.66 -0.82
C TRP A 97 -11.77 3.38 -0.24
N MET A 98 -10.59 2.75 -0.20
CA MET A 98 -9.34 3.43 0.18
C MET A 98 -8.99 4.58 -0.76
N ALA A 99 -9.23 4.44 -2.06
CA ALA A 99 -8.98 5.52 -3.03
C ALA A 99 -9.86 6.74 -2.74
N THR A 100 -11.07 6.53 -2.22
CA THR A 100 -11.98 7.61 -1.81
C THR A 100 -11.57 8.23 -0.48
N LEU A 101 -11.17 7.41 0.49
CA LEU A 101 -10.78 7.89 1.81
C LEU A 101 -9.46 8.64 1.78
N PHE A 102 -8.45 8.10 1.09
CA PHE A 102 -7.08 8.59 1.12
C PHE A 102 -6.68 8.99 -0.32
N PRO A 103 -7.13 10.16 -0.80
CA PRO A 103 -6.96 10.56 -2.20
C PRO A 103 -5.49 10.78 -2.59
N HIS A 104 -4.62 11.04 -1.60
CA HIS A 104 -3.20 11.34 -1.79
C HIS A 104 -2.25 10.16 -1.55
N LEU A 105 -2.77 8.93 -1.50
CA LEU A 105 -1.91 7.76 -1.34
C LEU A 105 -0.87 7.66 -2.46
N THR A 106 0.39 7.62 -2.04
CA THR A 106 1.57 7.34 -2.86
C THR A 106 2.09 5.93 -2.64
N SER A 107 1.79 5.30 -1.50
CA SER A 107 2.25 3.94 -1.19
C SER A 107 1.18 3.08 -0.51
N ILE A 108 1.00 1.84 -1.00
CA ILE A 108 0.08 0.85 -0.42
C ILE A 108 0.79 -0.50 -0.31
N HIS A 109 0.91 -1.02 0.91
CA HIS A 109 1.44 -2.36 1.19
C HIS A 109 0.39 -3.20 1.91
N ILE A 110 -0.08 -4.26 1.25
CA ILE A 110 -1.10 -5.20 1.73
C ILE A 110 -0.40 -6.43 2.34
N SER A 111 -0.80 -6.82 3.55
CA SER A 111 -0.34 -8.05 4.20
C SER A 111 -0.98 -9.29 3.54
N PHE A 112 -0.16 -10.21 3.04
CA PHE A 112 -0.56 -11.47 2.39
C PHE A 112 -1.43 -12.41 3.27
N PRO A 113 -2.38 -13.19 2.71
CA PRO A 113 -3.19 -12.98 1.51
C PRO A 113 -4.68 -12.81 1.88
N THR A 114 -5.25 -11.61 1.71
CA THR A 114 -6.67 -11.35 2.03
C THR A 114 -7.62 -11.39 0.84
N SER A 115 -7.26 -12.03 -0.28
CA SER A 115 -8.13 -12.02 -1.45
C SER A 115 -8.17 -13.31 -2.25
N LYS A 116 -8.95 -14.28 -1.76
CA LYS A 116 -9.57 -15.33 -2.60
C LYS A 116 -10.47 -14.75 -3.72
N TRP A 117 -10.68 -13.44 -3.78
CA TRP A 117 -11.56 -12.79 -4.77
C TRP A 117 -10.89 -12.49 -6.12
N LEU A 118 -9.60 -12.82 -6.28
CA LEU A 118 -8.87 -12.73 -7.56
C LEU A 118 -8.06 -14.01 -7.80
N THR A 119 -8.74 -15.17 -7.83
CA THR A 119 -8.13 -16.47 -8.15
C THR A 119 -8.11 -16.80 -9.64
N ASP A 120 -8.53 -15.85 -10.48
CA ASP A 120 -8.82 -16.10 -11.88
C ASP A 120 -7.73 -15.58 -12.82
N SER A 121 -7.75 -16.07 -14.07
CA SER A 121 -6.87 -15.65 -15.17
C SER A 121 -6.88 -14.14 -15.45
N GLU A 122 -7.85 -13.40 -14.90
CA GLU A 122 -8.01 -11.96 -15.06
C GLU A 122 -7.52 -11.13 -13.86
N ALA A 123 -6.88 -11.75 -12.86
CA ALA A 123 -6.46 -11.06 -11.64
C ALA A 123 -5.61 -9.81 -11.90
N ASN A 124 -4.65 -9.88 -12.82
CA ASN A 124 -3.78 -8.74 -13.19
C ASN A 124 -4.60 -7.57 -13.74
N ARG A 125 -5.57 -7.84 -14.62
CA ARG A 125 -6.39 -6.80 -15.25
C ARG A 125 -7.23 -6.08 -14.21
N GLN A 126 -7.83 -6.83 -13.30
CA GLN A 126 -8.65 -6.27 -12.24
C GLN A 126 -7.81 -5.43 -11.27
N TRP A 127 -6.61 -5.87 -10.90
CA TRP A 127 -5.70 -5.06 -10.10
C TRP A 127 -5.31 -3.77 -10.82
N VAL A 128 -4.94 -3.84 -12.09
CA VAL A 128 -4.58 -2.67 -12.90
C VAL A 128 -5.72 -1.65 -12.94
N GLU A 129 -6.95 -2.12 -13.17
CA GLU A 129 -8.15 -1.28 -13.14
C GLU A 129 -8.34 -0.63 -11.76
N MET A 130 -8.21 -1.38 -10.66
CA MET A 130 -8.38 -0.82 -9.33
C MET A 130 -7.29 0.21 -8.99
N LEU A 131 -6.02 -0.09 -9.31
CA LEU A 131 -4.89 0.82 -9.10
C LEU A 131 -5.04 2.12 -9.89
N SER A 132 -5.73 2.11 -11.03
CA SER A 132 -6.03 3.34 -11.79
C SER A 132 -6.89 4.36 -11.04
N ASN A 133 -7.53 3.97 -9.93
CA ASN A 133 -8.31 4.88 -9.08
C ASN A 133 -7.45 5.67 -8.09
N PHE A 134 -6.16 5.39 -7.99
CA PHE A 134 -5.23 6.09 -7.12
C PHE A 134 -4.33 7.01 -7.95
N PRO A 135 -4.64 8.31 -8.06
CA PRO A 135 -3.97 9.21 -9.01
C PRO A 135 -2.50 9.46 -8.67
N HIS A 136 -2.11 9.27 -7.40
CA HIS A 136 -0.77 9.56 -6.90
C HIS A 136 0.02 8.29 -6.52
N LEU A 137 -0.55 7.10 -6.70
CA LEU A 137 0.03 5.86 -6.19
C LEU A 137 1.30 5.48 -6.94
N ARG A 138 2.44 5.57 -6.28
CA ARG A 138 3.78 5.25 -6.78
C ARG A 138 4.21 3.84 -6.44
N VAL A 139 3.87 3.35 -5.26
CA VAL A 139 4.33 2.06 -4.74
C VAL A 139 3.13 1.18 -4.39
N PHE A 140 3.07 -0.03 -4.96
CA PHE A 140 2.02 -0.99 -4.64
C PHE A 140 2.58 -2.39 -4.37
N HIS A 141 2.47 -2.83 -3.13
CA HIS A 141 2.90 -4.15 -2.69
C HIS A 141 1.69 -4.93 -2.21
N GLY A 142 1.18 -5.88 -3.00
CA GLY A 142 0.00 -6.64 -2.56
C GLY A 142 -0.46 -7.73 -3.51
N HIS A 143 -0.01 -7.70 -4.76
CA HIS A 143 -0.31 -8.71 -5.76
C HIS A 143 0.91 -8.98 -6.64
N SER A 144 1.15 -10.26 -6.95
CA SER A 144 2.18 -10.65 -7.91
C SER A 144 1.64 -10.52 -9.33
N PHE A 145 2.02 -9.46 -10.02
CA PHE A 145 1.65 -9.28 -11.44
C PHE A 145 2.41 -10.23 -12.37
N PHE A 146 3.60 -10.64 -11.96
CA PHE A 146 4.53 -11.38 -12.80
C PHE A 146 4.64 -12.82 -12.30
N ARG A 147 5.07 -13.70 -13.20
CA ARG A 147 5.53 -15.07 -12.95
C ARG A 147 7.07 -15.10 -12.96
N ASP A 148 7.66 -16.20 -12.49
CA ASP A 148 9.11 -16.29 -12.34
C ASP A 148 9.80 -16.17 -13.70
N PRO A 149 10.64 -15.13 -13.93
CA PRO A 149 11.28 -14.90 -15.23
C PRO A 149 12.22 -16.02 -15.65
N VAL A 150 12.57 -16.95 -14.75
CA VAL A 150 13.41 -18.12 -15.05
C VAL A 150 12.62 -19.24 -15.75
N ASN A 151 11.30 -19.17 -15.79
CA ASN A 151 10.46 -20.14 -16.50
C ASN A 151 10.22 -19.68 -17.95
N ASP A 152 10.50 -20.52 -18.94
CA ASP A 152 10.41 -20.18 -20.36
C ASP A 152 8.99 -19.73 -20.78
N ASP A 153 7.95 -20.28 -20.13
CA ASP A 153 6.55 -19.91 -20.39
C ASP A 153 6.13 -18.57 -19.74
N ALA A 154 6.95 -18.01 -18.84
CA ALA A 154 6.60 -16.79 -18.10
C ALA A 154 6.78 -15.52 -18.94
N ARG A 155 7.53 -15.56 -20.04
CA ARG A 155 7.87 -14.36 -20.82
C ARG A 155 6.64 -13.67 -21.39
N SER A 156 5.71 -14.44 -21.98
CA SER A 156 4.48 -13.90 -22.57
C SER A 156 3.55 -13.32 -21.51
N ASP A 157 3.37 -14.03 -20.39
CA ASP A 157 2.53 -13.58 -19.27
C ASP A 157 3.09 -12.30 -18.63
N ASN A 158 4.40 -12.23 -18.44
CA ASN A 158 5.09 -11.06 -17.88
C ASN A 158 5.03 -9.84 -18.81
N GLN A 159 5.10 -10.09 -20.13
CA GLN A 159 4.94 -9.07 -21.15
C GLN A 159 3.53 -8.47 -21.12
N ASP A 160 2.50 -9.30 -21.02
CA ASP A 160 1.11 -8.85 -20.92
C ASP A 160 0.87 -8.08 -19.61
N ALA A 161 1.33 -8.62 -18.48
CA ALA A 161 1.24 -7.95 -17.18
C ALA A 161 1.88 -6.55 -17.19
N LEU A 162 3.07 -6.41 -17.77
CA LEU A 162 3.72 -5.12 -17.93
C LEU A 162 2.93 -4.19 -18.85
N THR A 163 2.39 -4.71 -19.95
CA THR A 163 1.55 -3.94 -20.88
C THR A 163 0.28 -3.44 -20.20
N GLN A 164 -0.27 -4.18 -19.25
CA GLN A 164 -1.42 -3.75 -18.46
C GLN A 164 -1.03 -2.67 -17.44
N LEU A 165 0.04 -2.87 -16.66
CA LEU A 165 0.56 -1.87 -15.71
C LEU A 165 0.93 -0.55 -16.40
N ALA A 166 1.49 -0.65 -17.61
CA ALA A 166 1.81 0.45 -18.50
C ALA A 166 0.63 1.37 -18.86
N ARG A 167 -0.62 0.90 -18.67
CA ARG A 167 -1.83 1.69 -18.93
C ARG A 167 -2.11 2.69 -17.82
N ILE A 168 -1.59 2.46 -16.63
CA ILE A 168 -1.94 3.25 -15.45
C ILE A 168 -1.25 4.63 -15.50
N VAL A 169 -0.20 4.81 -16.29
CA VAL A 169 0.77 5.91 -16.21
C VAL A 169 0.24 7.36 -16.06
N PRO A 170 0.92 8.21 -15.23
CA PRO A 170 2.10 7.93 -14.40
C PRO A 170 1.80 7.93 -12.89
N PRO A 171 0.99 7.01 -12.33
CA PRO A 171 0.99 6.73 -10.90
C PRO A 171 2.10 5.74 -10.53
N VAL A 172 2.05 4.48 -11.00
CA VAL A 172 2.80 3.39 -10.35
C VAL A 172 4.22 3.24 -10.92
N GLU A 173 5.19 3.39 -10.04
CA GLU A 173 6.63 3.25 -10.29
C GLU A 173 7.21 1.96 -9.69
N GLU A 174 6.51 1.35 -8.72
CA GLU A 174 7.01 0.19 -8.01
C GLU A 174 5.89 -0.82 -7.70
N VAL A 175 6.13 -2.09 -8.04
CA VAL A 175 5.26 -3.20 -7.63
C VAL A 175 6.03 -4.37 -7.03
N ALA A 176 5.46 -5.01 -6.00
CA ALA A 176 6.05 -6.21 -5.40
C ALA A 176 5.85 -7.46 -6.27
N TYR A 177 6.87 -8.30 -6.29
CA TYR A 177 6.86 -9.68 -6.79
C TYR A 177 7.14 -10.62 -5.60
N PRO A 178 6.09 -11.14 -4.94
CA PRO A 178 6.24 -12.09 -3.84
C PRO A 178 6.66 -13.46 -4.40
N ALA A 179 7.92 -13.83 -4.21
CA ALA A 179 8.39 -15.17 -4.54
C ALA A 179 7.78 -16.17 -3.54
N SER A 180 6.86 -17.00 -4.01
CA SER A 180 6.24 -18.02 -3.15
C SER A 180 7.32 -18.91 -2.53
N LYS A 181 7.39 -18.90 -1.18
CA LYS A 181 8.19 -19.79 -0.31
C LYS A 181 9.66 -19.45 -0.02
N ARG A 182 10.25 -18.37 -0.54
CA ARG A 182 11.57 -17.91 -0.08
C ARG A 182 11.52 -16.42 0.24
N MET A 183 12.17 -16.02 1.34
CA MET A 183 12.17 -14.69 1.97
C MET A 183 12.74 -13.56 1.09
N TRP A 184 12.33 -13.46 -0.17
CA TRP A 184 12.86 -12.50 -1.12
C TRP A 184 11.71 -11.71 -1.73
N GLU A 185 11.62 -10.45 -1.34
CA GLU A 185 10.80 -9.46 -2.05
C GLU A 185 11.56 -9.06 -3.30
N ARG A 186 11.15 -9.54 -4.48
CA ARG A 186 11.64 -8.95 -5.71
C ARG A 186 10.75 -7.74 -6.00
N VAL A 187 11.36 -6.62 -6.37
CA VAL A 187 10.66 -5.36 -6.62
C VAL A 187 10.84 -5.02 -8.08
N LEU A 188 9.75 -4.66 -8.76
CA LEU A 188 9.81 -4.21 -10.14
C LEU A 188 9.67 -2.70 -10.18
N HIS A 189 10.74 -2.03 -10.62
CA HIS A 189 10.74 -0.60 -10.88
C HIS A 189 10.31 -0.33 -12.30
N LEU A 190 9.25 0.44 -12.46
CA LEU A 190 8.67 0.86 -13.72
C LEU A 190 9.15 2.28 -14.03
N SER A 191 9.74 2.47 -15.21
CA SER A 191 10.08 3.80 -15.71
C SER A 191 9.47 4.02 -17.09
N ARG A 192 9.20 5.27 -17.45
CA ARG A 192 8.69 5.64 -18.78
C ARG A 192 9.51 6.77 -19.39
N GLU A 193 9.98 6.53 -20.60
CA GLU A 193 10.66 7.52 -21.44
C GLU A 193 9.87 7.66 -22.75
N GLY A 194 9.06 8.73 -22.84
CA GLY A 194 8.15 8.93 -23.95
C GLY A 194 7.12 7.81 -24.07
N ARG A 195 7.24 6.98 -25.13
CA ARG A 195 6.35 5.82 -25.36
C ARG A 195 6.90 4.53 -24.77
N THR A 196 8.17 4.47 -24.44
CA THR A 196 8.83 3.27 -23.94
C THR A 196 8.61 3.13 -22.45
N ILE A 197 8.25 1.93 -21.99
CA ILE A 197 8.12 1.60 -20.56
C ILE A 197 9.09 0.47 -20.25
N THR A 198 9.93 0.68 -19.25
CA THR A 198 10.91 -0.31 -18.80
C THR A 198 10.51 -0.86 -17.44
N ALA A 199 10.59 -2.17 -17.26
CA ALA A 199 10.48 -2.80 -15.95
C ALA A 199 11.84 -3.40 -15.54
N ASN A 200 12.41 -2.90 -14.46
CA ASN A 200 13.67 -3.39 -13.93
C ASN A 200 13.40 -4.22 -12.68
N LEU A 201 13.80 -5.49 -12.69
CA LEU A 201 13.68 -6.37 -11.54
C LEU A 201 14.86 -6.08 -10.60
N ALA A 202 14.56 -5.53 -9.44
CA ALA A 202 15.48 -5.47 -8.31
C ALA A 202 15.25 -6.69 -7.42
N ILE A 203 16.30 -7.47 -7.18
CA ILE A 203 16.30 -8.56 -6.20
C ILE A 203 17.01 -8.02 -4.96
N THR A 204 16.32 -7.95 -3.83
CA THR A 204 16.75 -7.21 -2.63
C THR A 204 17.99 -7.77 -1.90
N TYR A 205 18.59 -8.90 -2.33
CA TYR A 205 19.77 -9.43 -1.61
C TYR A 205 20.92 -10.01 -2.45
N GLU A 206 20.88 -9.93 -3.78
CA GLU A 206 22.08 -10.10 -4.63
C GLU A 206 21.95 -9.18 -5.84
N PRO A 207 22.98 -8.38 -6.19
CA PRO A 207 22.97 -7.53 -7.38
C PRO A 207 23.19 -8.38 -8.64
N SER A 208 22.37 -9.38 -8.88
CA SER A 208 22.22 -9.99 -10.19
C SER A 208 21.20 -9.17 -10.98
N LYS A 209 21.71 -8.30 -11.87
CA LYS A 209 20.92 -7.36 -12.68
C LYS A 209 20.14 -8.13 -13.76
N TYR A 210 18.92 -8.58 -13.45
CA TYR A 210 17.99 -9.02 -14.48
C TYR A 210 17.22 -7.82 -15.02
N LYS A 211 17.52 -7.44 -16.26
CA LYS A 211 16.81 -6.38 -16.97
C LYS A 211 15.71 -7.01 -17.83
N ILE A 212 14.46 -6.86 -17.42
CA ILE A 212 13.32 -7.24 -18.28
C ILE A 212 13.05 -6.05 -19.21
N LEU A 213 13.76 -6.04 -20.34
CA LEU A 213 13.53 -5.04 -21.38
C LEU A 213 12.28 -5.40 -22.17
N VAL A 214 11.29 -4.52 -22.07
CA VAL A 214 10.08 -4.60 -22.87
C VAL A 214 9.91 -3.25 -23.56
N SER A 215 9.74 -3.27 -24.87
CA SER A 215 9.34 -2.09 -25.63
C SER A 215 7.85 -2.23 -25.93
N VAL A 216 7.01 -1.40 -25.31
CA VAL A 216 5.58 -1.33 -25.64
C VAL A 216 5.39 -0.19 -26.63
N SER A 217 5.21 -0.50 -27.91
CA SER A 217 4.78 0.46 -28.93
C SER A 217 3.25 0.44 -29.05
N LYS A 218 2.61 1.60 -28.86
CA LYS A 218 1.20 1.82 -29.24
C LYS A 218 1.04 1.87 -30.75
#